data_AF-A0A0M9E2E5-F1
#
_entry.id   AF-A0A0M9E2E5-F1
#
_cell.length_a   1.000
_cell.length_b   1.000
_cell.length_c   1.000
_cell.angle_alpha   90.00
_cell.angle_beta   90.00
_cell.angle_gamma   90.00
#
_symmetry.space_group_name_H-M   'P 1'
#
loop_
_entity.id
_entity.type
_entity.pdbx_description
1 polymer ?
#
loop_
_entity_poly.entity_id
_entity_poly.type
_entity_poly.pdbx_seq_one_letter_code
_entity_poly.pdbx_strand_id
1 'polypeptide(L)'
;MHNCGVYRQIRPKGPLDAPEEISGICLETLVLQELIAINNYINAEYNIFFWRTNNGTEVDFVLYGPNGLIAIEVKYTAFYRPKDLQGLRSFIMDYPI
;
A
#
# COMPACT_ATOMS: atom_id res chain seq x y z
N MET A 1 10.41 -9.98 11.54
CA MET A 1 11.33 -10.39 10.44
C MET A 1 10.90 -11.79 9.98
N HIS A 2 10.82 -12.02 8.66
CA HIS A 2 10.33 -13.24 7.96
C HIS A 2 8.81 -13.39 7.77
N ASN A 3 8.27 -12.82 6.69
CA ASN A 3 7.13 -13.44 5.99
C ASN A 3 7.02 -13.13 4.48
N CYS A 4 7.92 -12.34 3.88
CA CYS A 4 7.96 -12.18 2.41
C CYS A 4 8.48 -13.44 1.69
N GLY A 5 9.28 -14.30 2.35
CA GLY A 5 9.86 -15.50 1.73
C GLY A 5 8.90 -16.68 1.58
N VAL A 6 7.89 -16.78 2.45
CA VAL A 6 6.96 -17.91 2.49
C VAL A 6 5.83 -17.74 1.46
N TYR A 7 5.34 -16.51 1.25
CA TYR A 7 4.31 -16.24 0.23
C TYR A 7 4.80 -16.59 -1.20
N ARG A 8 6.10 -16.42 -1.48
CA ARG A 8 6.73 -16.83 -2.77
C ARG A 8 6.80 -18.34 -2.97
N GLN A 9 6.78 -19.14 -1.89
CA GLN A 9 6.91 -20.60 -1.96
C GLN A 9 5.56 -21.34 -1.94
N ILE A 10 4.50 -20.74 -1.38
CA ILE A 10 3.22 -21.44 -1.15
C ILE A 10 2.14 -21.07 -2.17
N ARG A 11 2.29 -19.98 -2.94
CA ARG A 11 1.33 -19.65 -4.01
C ARG A 11 1.56 -20.57 -5.22
N PRO A 12 0.52 -21.26 -5.74
CA PRO A 12 0.66 -21.98 -7.00
C PRO A 12 1.02 -20.97 -8.09
N LYS A 13 2.23 -21.08 -8.64
CA LYS A 13 2.67 -20.29 -9.79
C LYS A 13 1.83 -20.71 -10.99
N GLY A 14 0.71 -20.02 -11.21
CA GLY A 14 -0.04 -20.13 -12.45
C GLY A 14 0.78 -19.50 -13.59
N PRO A 15 0.59 -19.92 -14.85
CA PRO A 15 1.33 -19.44 -16.02
C PRO A 15 1.06 -17.95 -16.39
N LEU A 16 0.38 -17.19 -15.53
CA LEU A 16 -0.12 -15.83 -15.78
C LEU A 16 0.45 -14.77 -14.82
N ASP A 17 1.10 -15.15 -13.71
CA ASP A 17 1.61 -14.17 -12.73
C ASP A 17 2.97 -13.63 -13.17
N ALA A 18 3.03 -12.34 -13.52
CA ALA A 18 4.28 -11.68 -13.91
C ALA A 18 5.18 -11.47 -12.68
N PRO A 19 6.52 -11.64 -12.78
CA PRO A 19 7.46 -11.42 -11.68
C PRO A 19 7.32 -10.05 -11.00
N GLU A 20 6.92 -9.03 -11.77
CA GLU A 20 6.67 -7.67 -11.32
C GLU A 20 5.47 -7.59 -10.35
N GLU A 21 4.41 -8.35 -10.58
CA GLU A 21 3.23 -8.39 -9.70
C GLU A 21 3.57 -9.02 -8.34
N ILE A 22 4.36 -10.11 -8.36
CA ILE A 22 4.85 -10.75 -7.14
C ILE A 22 5.72 -9.77 -6.34
N SER A 23 6.55 -8.99 -7.04
CA SER A 23 7.44 -8.01 -6.40
C SER A 23 6.65 -6.85 -5.80
N GLY A 24 5.61 -6.38 -6.49
CA GLY A 24 4.67 -5.37 -5.99
C GLY A 24 4.01 -5.78 -4.67
N ILE A 25 3.38 -6.96 -4.65
CA ILE A 25 2.71 -7.49 -3.45
C ILE A 25 3.69 -7.67 -2.28
N CYS A 26 4.91 -8.17 -2.57
CA CYS A 26 5.94 -8.31 -1.55
C CYS A 26 6.33 -6.96 -0.95
N LEU A 27 6.45 -5.92 -1.79
CA LEU A 27 6.81 -4.57 -1.38
C LEU A 27 5.69 -3.92 -0.56
N GLU A 28 4.44 -4.01 -1.01
CA GLU A 28 3.27 -3.53 -0.26
C GLU A 28 3.20 -4.18 1.12
N THR A 29 3.38 -5.50 1.19
CA THR A 29 3.39 -6.24 2.46
C THR A 29 4.52 -5.76 3.38
N LEU A 30 5.73 -5.54 2.83
CA LEU A 30 6.85 -5.03 3.61
C LEU A 30 6.55 -3.63 4.16
N VAL A 31 6.03 -2.73 3.34
CA VAL A 31 5.64 -1.37 3.75
C VAL A 31 4.60 -1.43 4.87
N LEU A 32 3.57 -2.26 4.75
CA LEU A 32 2.56 -2.43 5.80
C LEU A 32 3.18 -2.85 7.14
N GLN A 33 4.10 -3.82 7.13
CA GLN A 33 4.75 -4.29 8.36
C GLN A 33 5.60 -3.19 9.00
N GLU A 34 6.32 -2.40 8.21
CA GLU A 34 7.10 -1.25 8.71
C GLU A 34 6.19 -0.14 9.25
N LEU A 35 5.07 0.17 8.57
CA LEU A 35 4.10 1.15 9.07
C LEU A 35 3.53 0.74 10.44
N ILE A 36 3.16 -0.53 10.60
CA ILE A 36 2.69 -1.06 11.88
C ILE A 36 3.78 -0.97 12.95
N ALA A 37 5.02 -1.37 12.60
CA ALA A 37 6.14 -1.38 13.53
C ALA A 37 6.47 0.04 14.02
N ILE A 38 6.59 1.01 13.10
CA ILE A 38 6.86 2.41 13.43
C ILE A 38 5.72 2.99 14.25
N ASN A 39 4.47 2.81 13.82
CA ASN A 39 3.30 3.34 14.52
C ASN A 39 3.26 2.91 16.00
N ASN A 40 3.61 1.65 16.28
CA ASN A 40 3.74 1.14 17.64
C ASN A 40 4.99 1.65 18.36
N TYR A 41 6.14 1.67 17.68
CA TYR A 41 7.43 2.07 18.28
C TYR A 41 7.41 3.51 18.81
N ILE A 42 6.77 4.43 18.07
CA ILE A 42 6.68 5.84 18.47
C ILE A 42 5.34 6.21 19.12
N ASN A 43 4.45 5.23 19.37
CA ASN A 43 3.07 5.46 19.84
C ASN A 43 2.35 6.55 19.03
N ALA A 44 2.36 6.44 17.70
CA ALA A 44 1.77 7.47 16.83
C ALA A 44 0.23 7.41 16.72
N GLU A 45 -0.40 6.36 17.25
CA GLU A 45 -1.86 6.20 17.37
C GLU A 45 -2.62 6.29 16.03
N TYR A 46 -1.98 5.96 14.90
CA TYR A 46 -2.68 5.83 13.62
C TYR A 46 -3.36 4.48 13.47
N ASN A 47 -4.56 4.49 12.92
CA ASN A 47 -5.23 3.31 12.38
C ASN A 47 -4.90 3.21 10.88
N ILE A 48 -4.58 2.02 10.40
CA ILE A 48 -4.21 1.76 9.00
C ILE A 48 -5.39 1.10 8.29
N PHE A 49 -5.83 1.69 7.18
CA PHE A 49 -6.93 1.23 6.34
C PHE A 49 -6.48 1.05 4.89
N PHE A 50 -7.31 0.37 4.11
CA PHE A 50 -7.24 0.32 2.65
C PHE A 50 -8.36 1.18 2.08
N TRP A 51 -8.12 1.87 0.97
CA TRP A 51 -9.13 2.72 0.36
C TRP A 51 -9.35 2.41 -1.12
N ARG A 52 -10.61 2.40 -1.52
CA ARG A 52 -11.05 2.17 -2.89
C ARG A 52 -12.37 2.85 -3.18
N THR A 53 -12.48 3.46 -4.36
CA THR A 53 -13.75 3.99 -4.88
C THR A 53 -14.59 2.92 -5.56
N ASN A 54 -15.88 3.18 -5.72
CA ASN A 54 -16.76 2.33 -6.53
C ASN A 54 -16.31 2.22 -8.00
N ASN A 55 -15.55 3.21 -8.49
CA ASN A 55 -15.04 3.24 -9.86
C ASN A 55 -13.69 2.50 -10.02
N GLY A 56 -13.21 1.83 -8.97
CA GLY A 56 -12.02 0.98 -9.01
C GLY A 56 -10.68 1.71 -8.82
N THR A 57 -10.70 3.00 -8.47
CA THR A 57 -9.49 3.73 -8.05
C THR A 57 -9.13 3.35 -6.61
N GLU A 58 -7.87 2.98 -6.38
CA GLU A 58 -7.37 2.42 -5.11
C GLU A 58 -6.20 3.27 -4.56
N VAL A 59 -6.04 3.23 -3.24
CA VAL A 59 -4.86 3.70 -2.51
C VAL A 59 -4.47 2.59 -1.53
N ASP A 60 -3.19 2.20 -1.54
CA ASP A 60 -2.71 1.01 -0.83
C ASP A 60 -2.87 1.15 0.68
N PHE A 61 -2.51 2.30 1.28
CA PHE A 61 -2.70 2.53 2.71
C PHE A 61 -3.23 3.93 3.01
N VAL A 62 -4.13 4.00 3.98
CA VAL A 62 -4.64 5.25 4.56
C VAL A 62 -4.44 5.20 6.07
N LEU A 63 -3.65 6.11 6.60
CA LEU A 63 -3.40 6.26 8.02
C LEU A 63 -4.32 7.36 8.55
N TYR A 64 -5.14 7.03 9.54
CA TYR A 64 -6.02 7.99 10.22
C TYR A 64 -5.73 8.01 11.71
N GLY A 65 -5.39 9.19 12.23
CA GLY A 65 -4.97 9.34 13.63
C GLY A 65 -4.90 10.79 14.09
N PRO A 66 -4.24 11.05 15.22
CA PRO A 66 -4.25 12.36 15.87
C PRO A 66 -3.77 13.53 15.01
N ASN A 67 -2.85 13.30 14.06
CA ASN A 67 -2.35 14.35 13.16
C ASN A 67 -3.01 14.32 11.76
N GLY A 68 -4.19 13.71 11.65
CA GLY A 68 -5.01 13.75 10.45
C GLY A 68 -4.95 12.47 9.61
N LEU A 69 -5.02 12.65 8.29
CA LEU A 69 -5.19 11.59 7.31
C LEU A 69 -4.01 11.59 6.33
N ILE A 70 -3.35 10.43 6.17
CA ILE A 70 -2.20 10.27 5.29
C ILE A 70 -2.48 9.13 4.32
N ALA A 71 -2.51 9.42 3.02
CA ALA A 71 -2.60 8.42 1.96
C ALA A 71 -1.21 8.05 1.44
N ILE A 72 -0.96 6.74 1.28
CA ILE A 72 0.30 6.18 0.82
C ILE A 72 0.01 5.22 -0.33
N GLU A 73 0.73 5.41 -1.45
CA GLU A 73 0.69 4.53 -2.60
C GLU A 73 2.09 3.95 -2.84
N VAL A 74 2.19 2.63 -2.97
CA VAL A 74 3.41 1.86 -3.11
C VAL A 74 3.54 1.38 -4.54
N LYS A 75 4.66 1.69 -5.19
CA LYS A 75 4.92 1.25 -6.58
C LYS A 75 6.29 0.62 -6.70
N TYR A 76 6.33 -0.60 -7.23
CA TYR A 76 7.56 -1.24 -7.68
C TYR A 76 7.79 -0.92 -9.17
N THR A 77 8.35 0.26 -9.45
CA THR A 77 8.62 0.73 -10.83
C THR A 77 9.91 1.54 -10.89
N ALA A 78 10.59 1.48 -12.04
CA ALA A 78 11.73 2.34 -12.34
C ALA A 78 11.32 3.78 -12.72
N PHE A 79 10.08 3.95 -13.19
CA PHE A 79 9.57 5.24 -13.66
C PHE A 79 8.15 5.49 -13.17
N TYR A 80 7.93 6.64 -12.55
CA TYR A 80 6.62 7.13 -12.16
C TYR A 80 5.98 7.91 -13.31
N ARG A 81 4.70 7.67 -13.55
CA ARG A 81 3.88 8.36 -14.55
C ARG A 81 2.76 9.12 -13.84
N PRO A 82 2.22 10.19 -14.45
CA PRO A 82 1.11 10.95 -13.86
C PRO A 82 -0.11 10.10 -13.49
N LYS A 83 -0.40 9.03 -14.26
CA LYS A 83 -1.49 8.10 -13.97
C LYS A 83 -1.28 7.30 -12.67
N ASP A 84 -0.03 7.12 -12.26
CA ASP A 84 0.30 6.39 -11.03
C ASP A 84 0.01 7.26 -9.78
N LEU A 85 -0.39 8.53 -9.95
CA LEU A 85 -0.85 9.43 -8.89
C LEU A 85 -2.39 9.58 -8.87
N GLN A 86 -3.11 8.85 -9.74
CA GLN A 86 -4.56 8.99 -9.86
C GLN A 86 -5.28 8.57 -8.57
N GLY A 87 -4.78 7.54 -7.88
CA GLY A 87 -5.25 7.10 -6.56
C GLY A 87 -5.23 8.24 -5.55
N LEU A 88 -4.03 8.77 -5.31
CA LEU A 88 -3.82 9.91 -4.40
C LEU A 88 -4.64 11.15 -4.79
N ARG A 89 -4.73 11.50 -6.07
CA ARG A 89 -5.55 12.64 -6.53
C ARG A 89 -7.02 12.43 -6.24
N SER A 90 -7.55 11.24 -6.49
CA SER A 90 -8.94 10.90 -6.18
C SER A 90 -9.21 10.95 -4.68
N PHE A 91 -8.27 10.44 -3.88
CA PHE A 91 -8.38 10.46 -2.43
C PHE A 91 -8.46 11.89 -1.88
N ILE A 92 -7.62 12.81 -2.37
CA ILE A 92 -7.63 14.23 -1.96
C ILE A 92 -8.96 14.90 -2.31
N MET A 93 -9.61 14.51 -3.41
CA MET A 93 -10.91 15.06 -3.79
C MET A 93 -12.04 14.57 -2.88
N ASP A 94 -12.01 13.30 -2.45
CA ASP A 94 -13.02 12.71 -1.56
C ASP A 94 -12.83 13.14 -0.10
N TYR A 95 -11.59 13.46 0.30
CA TYR A 95 -11.22 13.93 1.63
C TYR A 95 -10.45 15.25 1.56
N PRO A 96 -11.11 16.39 1.24
CA PRO A 96 -10.47 17.69 1.30
C PRO A 96 -10.25 18.08 2.78
N ILE A 97 -8.98 18.24 3.17
CA ILE A 97 -8.55 18.64 4.52
C ILE A 97 -7.90 20.02 4.45
#